data_AF-A0A0D2NET9-F1
#
_entry.id   AF-A0A0D2NET9-F1
#
_cell.length_a   1.000
_cell.length_b   1.000
_cell.length_c   1.000
_cell.angle_alpha   90.00
_cell.angle_beta   90.00
_cell.angle_gamma   90.00
#
_symmetry.space_group_name_H-M   'P 1'
#
loop_
_entity.id
_entity.type
_entity.pdbx_description
1 polymer ?
#
loop_
_entity_poly.entity_id
_entity_poly.type
_entity_poly.pdbx_seq_one_letter_code
_entity_poly.pdbx_strand_id
1 'polypeptide(L)'
;MLSGITIVIISRSDAVAVVVHRALKGRQYALILGLIAFIGLCAFVDLLSLAYLGFKLRQTQSLGAIPVDDLPFLSSYSHLDDMYKTGNVKATPRDPVMQLPFSLTQVDSSAPDKFQKPYPHVFKSPAGLIPYNERRTTITPEISTIAQFFGEDYGMENCTVVLTIPPEARPPKNVQMNALFDVWALDWSRTIDFRRLSWNNKPPRRELLGWFSAEGAPTQQTEPFACPSGTYQHIEVSCRAGPCALDIVASGIKQFTGIYMTQHQTI
;
A
#
# COMPACT_ATOMS: atom_id res chain seq x y z
N MET A 1 69.72 107.91 4.65
CA MET A 1 70.01 106.50 5.01
C MET A 1 69.41 106.23 6.37
N LEU A 2 68.17 105.73 6.45
CA LEU A 2 67.54 105.39 7.73
C LEU A 2 66.47 104.30 7.51
N SER A 3 66.63 103.23 8.31
CA SER A 3 65.61 102.40 8.95
C SER A 3 64.58 101.65 8.10
N GLY A 4 64.76 100.33 8.00
CA GLY A 4 63.71 99.37 7.67
C GLY A 4 63.48 98.44 8.85
N ILE A 5 62.30 98.54 9.47
CA ILE A 5 61.82 97.64 10.53
C ILE A 5 61.16 96.44 9.86
N THR A 6 61.64 95.23 10.16
CA THR A 6 61.01 93.97 9.73
C THR A 6 60.18 93.40 10.87
N ILE A 7 58.87 93.28 10.64
CA ILE A 7 57.89 92.68 11.56
C ILE A 7 57.90 91.16 11.35
N VAL A 8 58.06 90.40 12.43
CA VAL A 8 57.87 88.95 12.48
C VAL A 8 56.43 88.66 12.91
N ILE A 9 55.65 88.01 12.05
CA ILE A 9 54.33 87.45 12.39
C ILE A 9 54.47 85.93 12.42
N ILE A 10 54.40 85.35 13.62
CA ILE A 10 54.25 83.90 13.83
C ILE A 10 52.74 83.63 13.86
N SER A 11 52.21 82.98 12.82
CA SER A 11 50.81 82.52 12.81
C SER A 11 50.70 81.06 13.23
N ARG A 12 49.75 80.83 14.13
CA ARG A 12 49.58 79.69 15.03
C ARG A 12 48.41 78.84 14.51
N SER A 13 48.60 78.07 13.43
CA SER A 13 47.48 77.34 12.78
C SER A 13 47.72 75.86 12.47
N ASP A 14 48.94 75.33 12.58
CA ASP A 14 49.22 73.97 12.06
C ASP A 14 49.00 72.85 13.09
N ALA A 15 48.81 73.17 14.37
CA ALA A 15 48.66 72.16 15.42
C ALA A 15 47.23 71.59 15.55
N VAL A 16 46.19 72.32 15.13
CA VAL A 16 44.79 71.90 15.35
C VAL A 16 44.29 70.95 14.27
N ALA A 17 44.72 71.13 13.01
CA ALA A 17 44.32 70.27 11.90
C ALA A 17 44.87 68.83 12.03
N VAL A 18 46.09 68.67 12.55
CA VAL A 18 46.74 67.36 12.73
C VAL A 18 46.09 66.52 13.84
N VAL A 19 45.53 67.17 14.87
CA VAL A 19 44.89 66.48 16.00
C VAL A 19 43.49 65.97 15.63
N VAL A 20 42.71 66.75 14.87
CA VAL A 20 41.37 66.34 14.41
C VAL A 20 41.46 65.18 13.40
N HIS A 21 42.48 65.17 12.52
CA HIS A 21 42.68 64.10 11.55
C HIS A 21 43.13 62.77 12.20
N ARG A 22 43.82 62.81 13.35
CA ARG A 22 44.17 61.62 14.15
C ARG A 22 42.96 61.04 14.91
N ALA A 23 42.07 61.90 15.44
CA ALA A 23 40.89 61.46 16.18
C ALA A 23 39.83 60.79 15.28
N LEU A 24 39.63 61.29 14.05
CA LEU A 24 38.75 60.66 13.04
C LEU A 24 39.25 59.29 12.58
N LYS A 25 40.57 59.10 12.52
CA LYS A 25 41.21 57.83 12.14
C LYS A 25 40.91 56.74 13.17
N GLY A 26 40.98 57.03 14.46
CA GLY A 26 40.67 56.06 15.54
C GLY A 26 39.22 55.56 15.51
N ARG A 27 38.25 56.45 15.24
CA ARG A 27 36.82 56.10 15.15
C ARG A 27 36.51 55.26 13.90
N GLN A 28 37.15 55.54 12.76
CA GLN A 28 37.04 54.72 11.56
C GLN A 28 37.66 53.32 11.77
N TYR A 29 38.80 53.23 12.43
CA TYR A 29 39.41 51.93 12.78
C TYR A 29 38.51 51.10 13.71
N ALA A 30 37.89 51.73 14.72
CA ALA A 30 36.95 51.05 15.61
C ALA A 30 35.70 50.54 14.88
N LEU A 31 35.17 51.31 13.92
CA LEU A 31 34.04 50.87 13.07
C LEU A 31 34.43 49.71 12.16
N ILE A 32 35.61 49.75 11.54
CA ILE A 32 36.11 48.67 10.67
C ILE A 32 36.33 47.39 11.50
N LEU A 33 36.93 47.49 12.69
CA LEU A 33 37.10 46.36 13.61
C LEU A 33 35.75 45.78 14.06
N GLY A 34 34.76 46.63 14.33
CA GLY A 34 33.40 46.19 14.67
C GLY A 34 32.72 45.43 13.53
N LEU A 35 32.85 45.93 12.29
CA LEU A 35 32.31 45.26 11.10
C LEU A 35 33.00 43.92 10.83
N ILE A 36 34.33 43.85 10.96
CA ILE A 36 35.08 42.59 10.81
C ILE A 36 34.66 41.57 11.87
N ALA A 37 34.50 42.00 13.12
CA ALA A 37 34.03 41.13 14.20
C ALA A 37 32.61 40.62 13.94
N PHE A 38 31.71 41.48 13.43
CA PHE A 38 30.35 41.09 13.07
C PHE A 38 30.31 40.07 11.92
N ILE A 39 31.08 40.32 10.85
CA ILE A 39 31.19 39.38 9.71
C ILE A 39 31.78 38.04 10.18
N GLY A 40 32.80 38.07 11.05
CA GLY A 40 33.39 36.87 11.65
C GLY A 40 32.39 36.07 12.48
N LEU A 41 31.53 36.74 13.24
CA LEU A 41 30.46 36.09 14.01
C LEU A 41 29.42 35.43 13.09
N CYS A 42 28.97 36.11 12.04
CA CYS A 42 28.04 35.55 11.06
C CYS A 42 28.63 34.31 10.38
N ALA A 43 29.87 34.39 9.90
CA ALA A 43 30.54 33.26 9.26
C ALA A 43 30.69 32.05 10.19
N PHE A 44 30.90 32.29 11.49
CA PHE A 44 30.96 31.22 12.49
C PHE A 44 29.60 30.55 12.72
N VAL A 45 28.51 31.33 12.79
CA VAL A 45 27.14 30.81 12.92
C VAL A 45 26.73 30.01 11.67
N ASP A 46 27.11 30.46 10.48
CA ASP A 46 26.85 29.74 9.23
C ASP A 46 27.61 28.40 9.21
N LEU A 47 28.89 28.40 9.62
CA LEU A 47 29.69 27.18 9.75
C LEU A 47 29.08 26.19 10.74
N LEU A 48 28.62 26.66 11.90
CA LEU A 48 27.93 25.81 12.88
C LEU A 48 26.62 25.25 12.33
N SER A 49 25.86 26.06 11.61
CA SER A 49 24.59 25.65 11.01
C SER A 49 24.82 24.59 9.93
N LEU A 50 25.81 24.78 9.06
CA LEU A 50 26.21 23.80 8.04
C LEU A 50 26.75 22.51 8.68
N ALA A 51 27.55 22.61 9.74
CA ALA A 51 28.04 21.44 10.46
C ALA A 51 26.90 20.66 11.13
N TYR A 52 25.94 21.36 11.75
CA TYR A 52 24.75 20.76 12.34
C TYR A 52 23.87 20.08 11.28
N LEU A 53 23.65 20.74 10.15
CA LEU A 53 22.86 20.19 9.04
C LEU A 53 23.56 18.97 8.42
N GLY A 54 24.88 19.02 8.25
CA GLY A 54 25.70 17.88 7.83
C GLY A 54 25.67 16.72 8.81
N PHE A 55 25.71 17.00 10.12
CA PHE A 55 25.57 15.97 11.15
C PHE A 55 24.18 15.34 11.13
N LYS A 56 23.12 16.14 11.01
CA LYS A 56 21.74 15.66 10.87
C LYS A 56 21.53 14.84 9.61
N LEU A 57 22.05 15.27 8.47
CA LEU A 57 21.98 14.54 7.20
C LEU A 57 22.81 13.25 7.22
N ARG A 58 23.91 13.21 7.98
CA ARG A 58 24.67 11.97 8.20
C ARG A 58 23.91 11.00 9.11
N GLN A 59 23.07 11.52 10.00
CA GLN A 59 22.25 10.73 10.93
C GLN A 59 20.94 10.25 10.29
N THR A 60 20.44 10.93 9.25
CA THR A 60 19.40 10.38 8.38
C THR A 60 20.01 9.22 7.59
N GLN A 61 19.90 8.01 8.14
CA GLN A 61 20.06 6.79 7.36
C GLN A 61 19.16 6.90 6.13
N SER A 62 19.69 6.55 4.95
CA SER A 62 18.80 6.22 3.85
C SER A 62 17.83 5.17 4.37
N LEU A 63 16.53 5.46 4.39
CA LEU A 63 15.53 4.42 4.58
C LEU A 63 15.93 3.29 3.63
N GLY A 64 16.31 2.14 4.21
CA GLY A 64 16.64 0.97 3.42
C GLY A 64 15.52 0.75 2.42
N ALA A 65 15.86 0.39 1.18
CA ALA A 65 14.87 0.22 0.14
C ALA A 65 13.76 -0.74 0.64
N ILE A 66 12.59 -0.18 0.97
CA ILE A 66 11.41 -0.98 1.26
C ILE A 66 11.04 -1.59 -0.10
N PRO A 67 10.94 -2.92 -0.22
CA PRO A 67 10.48 -3.53 -1.45
C PRO A 67 9.14 -2.91 -1.83
N VAL A 68 8.94 -2.58 -3.11
CA VAL A 68 7.71 -1.91 -3.57
C VAL A 68 6.46 -2.72 -3.20
N ASP A 69 6.59 -4.05 -3.18
CA ASP A 69 5.53 -4.99 -2.80
C ASP A 69 5.17 -4.98 -1.30
N ASP A 70 5.96 -4.28 -0.48
CA ASP A 70 5.78 -4.16 0.97
C ASP A 70 5.09 -2.84 1.36
N LEU A 71 4.89 -1.94 0.39
CA LEU A 71 4.22 -0.68 0.62
C LEU A 71 2.70 -0.92 0.75
N PRO A 72 2.04 -0.38 1.79
CA PRO A 72 0.59 -0.43 1.87
C PRO A 72 -0.01 0.33 0.70
N PHE A 73 -1.16 -0.13 0.21
CA PHE A 73 -1.94 0.67 -0.72
C PHE A 73 -2.41 1.93 0.03
N LEU A 74 -2.04 3.07 -0.51
CA LEU A 74 -2.58 4.34 -0.04
C LEU A 74 -4.05 4.39 -0.44
N SER A 75 -4.91 4.64 0.55
CA SER A 75 -6.32 4.90 0.30
C SER A 75 -6.46 6.08 -0.65
N SER A 76 -7.25 5.90 -1.71
CA SER A 76 -7.68 7.00 -2.59
C SER A 76 -8.62 7.98 -1.89
N TYR A 77 -9.12 7.61 -0.70
CA TYR A 77 -10.10 8.34 0.08
C TYR A 77 -9.44 9.05 1.27
N SER A 78 -8.82 10.21 1.03
CA SER A 78 -8.22 11.02 2.08
C SER A 78 -9.28 11.63 3.01
N HIS A 79 -9.12 11.50 4.33
CA HIS A 79 -9.95 12.11 5.38
C HIS A 79 -11.44 11.68 5.44
N LEU A 80 -11.85 10.65 4.69
CA LEU A 80 -13.22 10.12 4.84
C LEU A 80 -13.45 9.54 6.24
N ASP A 81 -12.45 8.87 6.81
CA ASP A 81 -12.48 8.40 8.20
C ASP A 81 -12.85 9.53 9.16
N ASP A 82 -12.21 10.69 9.02
CA ASP A 82 -12.43 11.84 9.90
C ASP A 82 -13.84 12.41 9.72
N MET A 83 -14.33 12.49 8.47
CA MET A 83 -15.68 12.97 8.18
C MET A 83 -16.76 12.06 8.79
N TYR A 84 -16.68 10.75 8.56
CA TYR A 84 -17.70 9.81 9.03
C TYR A 84 -17.61 9.54 10.53
N LYS A 85 -16.42 9.59 11.15
CA LYS A 85 -16.27 9.49 12.62
C LYS A 85 -17.05 10.54 13.39
N THR A 86 -17.24 11.75 12.83
CA THR A 86 -18.02 12.81 13.50
C THR A 86 -19.52 12.55 13.52
N GLY A 87 -20.04 11.63 12.69
CA GLY A 87 -21.47 11.34 12.57
C GLY A 87 -22.31 12.45 11.92
N ASN A 88 -21.68 13.57 11.52
CA ASN A 88 -22.37 14.70 10.90
C ASN A 88 -22.70 14.47 9.42
N VAL A 89 -22.05 13.48 8.81
CA VAL A 89 -22.26 13.09 7.41
C VAL A 89 -22.87 11.70 7.39
N LYS A 90 -24.03 11.57 6.74
CA LYS A 90 -24.67 10.27 6.51
C LYS A 90 -24.19 9.69 5.20
N ALA A 91 -23.78 8.42 5.21
CA ALA A 91 -23.44 7.71 3.99
C ALA A 91 -24.69 7.48 3.13
N THR A 92 -24.52 7.53 1.81
CA THR A 92 -25.57 7.14 0.87
C THR A 92 -25.73 5.61 0.92
N PRO A 93 -26.95 5.08 1.10
CA PRO A 93 -27.17 3.63 1.05
C PRO A 93 -26.72 3.05 -0.29
N ARG A 94 -25.98 1.95 -0.24
CA ARG A 94 -25.51 1.19 -1.40
C ARG A 94 -25.87 -0.27 -1.25
N ASP A 95 -26.26 -0.87 -2.38
CA ASP A 95 -26.45 -2.31 -2.46
C ASP A 95 -25.10 -3.04 -2.37
N PRO A 96 -25.09 -4.31 -1.92
CA PRO A 96 -23.86 -5.09 -1.88
C PRO A 96 -23.21 -5.21 -3.26
N VAL A 97 -21.89 -5.11 -3.28
CA VAL A 97 -21.10 -5.16 -4.52
C VAL A 97 -20.46 -6.54 -4.66
N MET A 98 -20.69 -7.19 -5.80
CA MET A 98 -20.03 -8.45 -6.15
C MET A 98 -18.65 -8.16 -6.73
N GLN A 99 -17.63 -8.85 -6.21
CA GLN A 99 -16.26 -8.82 -6.73
C GLN A 99 -15.80 -10.22 -7.12
N LEU A 100 -15.35 -10.34 -8.37
CA LEU A 100 -14.71 -11.55 -8.86
C LEU A 100 -13.25 -11.63 -8.37
N PRO A 101 -12.70 -12.83 -8.17
CA PRO A 101 -11.29 -12.94 -7.80
C PRO A 101 -10.40 -12.36 -8.91
N PHE A 102 -9.41 -11.55 -8.49
CA PHE A 102 -8.35 -11.04 -9.36
C PHE A 102 -7.46 -12.18 -9.84
N SER A 103 -7.19 -13.12 -8.95
CA SER A 103 -6.41 -14.31 -9.21
C SER A 103 -7.04 -15.50 -8.52
N LEU A 104 -7.04 -16.62 -9.21
CA LEU A 104 -7.62 -17.89 -8.77
C LEU A 104 -6.71 -19.00 -9.28
N THR A 105 -6.30 -19.90 -8.40
CA THR A 105 -5.52 -21.09 -8.78
C THR A 105 -5.84 -22.24 -7.84
N GLN A 106 -5.32 -23.42 -8.15
CA GLN A 106 -5.35 -24.54 -7.25
C GLN A 106 -3.96 -24.93 -6.76
N VAL A 107 -3.93 -25.49 -5.56
CA VAL A 107 -2.75 -26.11 -4.95
C VAL A 107 -3.07 -27.57 -4.66
N ASP A 108 -2.10 -28.44 -4.92
CA ASP A 108 -2.26 -29.89 -4.85
C ASP A 108 -1.29 -30.48 -3.82
N SER A 109 -1.86 -31.02 -2.74
CA SER A 109 -1.10 -31.66 -1.66
C SER A 109 -0.44 -32.98 -2.08
N SER A 110 -0.94 -33.65 -3.12
CA SER A 110 -0.35 -34.88 -3.66
C SER A 110 0.90 -34.61 -4.52
N ALA A 111 1.05 -33.37 -4.99
CA ALA A 111 2.18 -32.91 -5.79
C ALA A 111 2.70 -31.56 -5.28
N PRO A 112 3.29 -31.51 -4.09
CA PRO A 112 3.35 -30.28 -3.30
C PRO A 112 4.30 -29.19 -3.83
N ASP A 113 5.25 -29.58 -4.68
CA ASP A 113 6.18 -28.66 -5.36
C ASP A 113 5.69 -28.23 -6.75
N LYS A 114 4.58 -28.81 -7.25
CA LYS A 114 3.99 -28.40 -8.52
C LYS A 114 3.13 -27.16 -8.31
N PHE A 115 3.32 -26.19 -9.20
CA PHE A 115 2.45 -25.04 -9.36
C PHE A 115 1.61 -25.21 -10.63
N GLN A 116 0.41 -24.65 -10.63
CA GLN A 116 -0.42 -24.65 -11.81
C GLN A 116 0.01 -23.59 -12.82
N LYS A 117 -0.18 -23.90 -14.10
CA LYS A 117 0.08 -22.93 -15.18
C LYS A 117 -1.02 -21.87 -15.17
N PRO A 118 -0.67 -20.57 -15.19
CA PRO A 118 -1.62 -19.51 -15.46
C PRO A 118 -2.28 -19.75 -16.83
N TYR A 119 -3.61 -19.63 -16.89
CA TYR A 119 -4.39 -19.73 -18.13
C TYR A 119 -4.12 -21.03 -18.91
N PRO A 120 -4.55 -22.20 -18.40
CA PRO A 120 -4.32 -23.48 -19.09
C PRO A 120 -4.96 -23.53 -20.48
N HIS A 121 -6.03 -22.76 -20.69
CA HIS A 121 -6.75 -22.66 -21.95
C HIS A 121 -6.43 -21.33 -22.63
N VAL A 122 -5.93 -21.41 -23.86
CA VAL A 122 -5.58 -20.25 -24.69
C VAL A 122 -6.13 -20.43 -26.10
N PHE A 123 -6.68 -19.36 -26.66
CA PHE A 123 -7.03 -19.26 -28.06
C PHE A 123 -5.80 -18.85 -28.88
N LYS A 124 -5.48 -19.61 -29.91
CA LYS A 124 -4.39 -19.29 -30.85
C LYS A 124 -4.95 -18.42 -31.98
N SER A 125 -4.60 -17.14 -31.96
CA SER A 125 -4.89 -16.21 -33.05
C SER A 125 -3.63 -15.98 -33.91
N PRO A 126 -3.76 -15.49 -35.16
CA PRO A 126 -2.60 -15.05 -35.95
C PRO A 126 -1.75 -13.97 -35.27
N ALA A 127 -2.32 -13.20 -34.34
CA ALA A 127 -1.64 -12.15 -33.58
C ALA A 127 -0.99 -12.65 -32.26
N GLY A 128 -1.18 -13.92 -31.90
CA GLY A 128 -0.63 -14.51 -30.68
C GLY A 128 -1.64 -15.32 -29.87
N LEU A 129 -1.27 -15.62 -28.62
CA LEU A 129 -2.09 -16.39 -27.67
C LEU A 129 -2.99 -15.47 -26.85
N ILE A 130 -4.29 -15.73 -26.87
CA ILE A 130 -5.29 -15.00 -26.08
C ILE A 130 -5.80 -15.95 -24.98
N PRO A 131 -5.53 -15.68 -23.69
CA PRO A 131 -6.03 -16.52 -22.61
C PRO A 131 -7.55 -16.43 -22.51
N TYR A 132 -8.21 -17.56 -22.27
CA TYR A 132 -9.62 -17.53 -21.88
C TYR A 132 -9.73 -16.97 -20.45
N ASN A 133 -10.69 -16.06 -20.24
CA ASN A 133 -11.00 -15.50 -18.92
C ASN A 133 -11.84 -16.50 -18.09
N GLU A 134 -11.30 -17.70 -17.91
CA GLU A 134 -11.94 -18.79 -17.17
C GLU A 134 -11.55 -18.74 -15.70
N ARG A 135 -12.56 -18.87 -14.82
CA ARG A 135 -12.36 -18.98 -13.38
C ARG A 135 -12.82 -20.36 -12.95
N ARG A 136 -11.87 -21.27 -12.76
CA ARG A 136 -12.15 -22.64 -12.37
C ARG A 136 -12.02 -22.83 -10.86
N THR A 137 -13.09 -23.24 -10.20
CA THR A 137 -13.09 -23.63 -8.79
C THR A 137 -13.06 -25.15 -8.73
N THR A 138 -11.95 -25.72 -8.29
CA THR A 138 -11.78 -27.18 -8.17
C THR A 138 -11.39 -27.55 -6.74
N ILE A 139 -12.11 -28.49 -6.15
CA ILE A 139 -11.88 -28.96 -4.78
C ILE A 139 -11.99 -30.48 -4.76
N THR A 140 -10.89 -31.13 -4.40
CA THR A 140 -10.79 -32.57 -4.13
C THR A 140 -10.20 -32.78 -2.74
N PRO A 141 -10.06 -34.02 -2.23
CA PRO A 141 -9.37 -34.24 -0.97
C PRO A 141 -7.92 -33.71 -0.98
N GLU A 142 -7.26 -33.74 -2.13
CA GLU A 142 -5.87 -33.31 -2.30
C GLU A 142 -5.73 -31.89 -2.83
N ILE A 143 -6.74 -31.39 -3.58
CA ILE A 143 -6.70 -30.11 -4.28
C ILE A 143 -7.56 -29.08 -3.56
N SER A 144 -6.96 -27.93 -3.25
CA SER A 144 -7.66 -26.76 -2.71
C SER A 144 -7.61 -25.60 -3.71
N THR A 145 -8.66 -24.78 -3.76
CA THR A 145 -8.70 -23.56 -4.58
C THR A 145 -8.32 -22.35 -3.73
N ILE A 146 -7.38 -21.53 -4.20
CA ILE A 146 -6.99 -20.26 -3.58
C ILE A 146 -7.46 -19.11 -4.47
N ALA A 147 -8.17 -18.17 -3.86
CA ALA A 147 -8.69 -16.95 -4.48
C ALA A 147 -8.09 -15.71 -3.82
N GLN A 148 -7.84 -14.68 -4.62
CA GLN A 148 -7.43 -13.36 -4.15
C GLN A 148 -8.48 -12.31 -4.56
N PHE A 149 -8.95 -11.57 -3.56
CA PHE A 149 -9.88 -10.44 -3.69
C PHE A 149 -9.24 -9.15 -3.17
N PHE A 150 -9.85 -8.00 -3.41
CA PHE A 150 -9.34 -6.70 -2.96
C PHE A 150 -10.47 -5.87 -2.32
N GLY A 151 -10.26 -5.38 -1.11
CA GLY A 151 -11.13 -4.37 -0.50
C GLY A 151 -11.09 -3.09 -1.33
N GLU A 152 -12.08 -2.85 -2.17
CA GLU A 152 -12.01 -1.80 -3.19
C GLU A 152 -12.61 -0.49 -2.68
N ASP A 153 -13.86 -0.54 -2.24
CA ASP A 153 -14.61 0.65 -1.85
C ASP A 153 -14.52 0.91 -0.33
N TYR A 154 -14.12 2.13 0.03
CA TYR A 154 -14.21 2.60 1.41
C TYR A 154 -15.68 2.62 1.87
N GLY A 155 -15.92 2.15 3.09
CA GLY A 155 -17.26 2.01 3.63
C GLY A 155 -18.02 0.78 3.12
N MET A 156 -17.35 -0.12 2.38
CA MET A 156 -17.87 -1.43 1.95
C MET A 156 -17.05 -2.59 2.56
N GLU A 157 -16.60 -2.41 3.81
CA GLU A 157 -15.53 -3.21 4.44
C GLU A 157 -16.04 -4.42 5.24
N ASN A 158 -17.28 -4.84 4.98
CA ASN A 158 -17.88 -6.05 5.53
C ASN A 158 -18.10 -7.06 4.40
N CYS A 159 -17.26 -8.09 4.31
CA CYS A 159 -17.23 -9.02 3.20
C CYS A 159 -17.86 -10.36 3.53
N THR A 160 -18.41 -11.03 2.52
CA THR A 160 -18.79 -12.45 2.57
C THR A 160 -18.14 -13.18 1.39
N VAL A 161 -17.71 -14.41 1.60
CA VAL A 161 -17.30 -15.30 0.50
C VAL A 161 -18.54 -16.05 0.03
N VAL A 162 -18.76 -16.09 -1.28
CA VAL A 162 -19.93 -16.73 -1.88
C VAL A 162 -19.48 -17.81 -2.85
N LEU A 163 -20.16 -18.96 -2.82
CA LEU A 163 -20.02 -20.04 -3.77
C LEU A 163 -21.37 -20.30 -4.44
N THR A 164 -21.41 -20.17 -5.76
CA THR A 164 -22.57 -20.55 -6.59
C THR A 164 -22.27 -21.84 -7.34
N ILE A 165 -22.95 -22.93 -6.98
CA ILE A 165 -22.82 -24.25 -7.64
C ILE A 165 -23.95 -24.39 -8.67
N PRO A 166 -23.64 -24.36 -9.98
CA PRO A 166 -24.66 -24.42 -11.01
C PRO A 166 -25.32 -25.81 -11.05
N PRO A 167 -26.56 -25.93 -11.54
CA PRO A 167 -27.32 -27.19 -11.52
C PRO A 167 -26.59 -28.39 -12.15
N GLU A 168 -25.78 -28.14 -13.18
CA GLU A 168 -25.06 -29.16 -13.94
C GLU A 168 -23.84 -29.70 -13.18
N ALA A 169 -23.30 -28.93 -12.23
CA ALA A 169 -22.18 -29.32 -11.38
C ALA A 169 -22.64 -29.90 -10.02
N ARG A 170 -23.95 -29.99 -9.79
CA ARG A 170 -24.51 -30.58 -8.56
C ARG A 170 -24.61 -32.10 -8.69
N PRO A 171 -24.43 -32.85 -7.58
CA PRO A 171 -24.71 -34.28 -7.59
C PRO A 171 -26.17 -34.52 -8.02
N PRO A 172 -26.44 -35.58 -8.81
CA PRO A 172 -27.81 -35.99 -9.09
C PRO A 172 -28.57 -36.19 -7.78
N LYS A 173 -29.88 -35.88 -7.74
CA LYS A 173 -30.72 -36.02 -6.52
C LYS A 173 -30.67 -37.42 -5.87
N ASN A 174 -30.22 -38.43 -6.62
CA ASN A 174 -30.15 -39.83 -6.21
C ASN A 174 -28.79 -40.23 -5.63
N VAL A 175 -27.80 -39.33 -5.69
CA VAL A 175 -26.44 -39.54 -5.20
C VAL A 175 -26.22 -38.58 -4.03
N GLN A 176 -26.17 -39.13 -2.82
CA GLN A 176 -25.78 -38.32 -1.66
C GLN A 176 -24.28 -38.08 -1.70
N MET A 177 -23.88 -36.83 -1.95
CA MET A 177 -22.54 -36.34 -1.73
C MET A 177 -22.57 -35.44 -0.48
N ASN A 178 -22.31 -36.04 0.67
CA ASN A 178 -22.08 -35.33 1.94
C ASN A 178 -20.71 -34.62 1.94
N ALA A 179 -20.39 -33.91 0.84
CA ALA A 179 -19.15 -33.18 0.67
C ALA A 179 -19.29 -31.78 1.29
N LEU A 180 -18.42 -31.50 2.24
CA LEU A 180 -18.31 -30.21 2.92
C LEU A 180 -16.99 -29.55 2.55
N PHE A 181 -17.04 -28.25 2.30
CA PHE A 181 -15.89 -27.43 1.91
C PHE A 181 -15.66 -26.37 2.97
N ASP A 182 -14.48 -26.33 3.59
CA ASP A 182 -14.12 -25.26 4.52
C ASP A 182 -13.59 -24.05 3.75
N VAL A 183 -13.93 -22.86 4.23
CA VAL A 183 -13.48 -21.57 3.70
C VAL A 183 -12.56 -20.91 4.72
N TRP A 184 -11.29 -20.75 4.36
CA TRP A 184 -10.25 -20.21 5.22
C TRP A 184 -9.75 -18.85 4.70
N ALA A 185 -9.60 -17.88 5.59
CA ALA A 185 -8.73 -16.74 5.35
C ALA A 185 -7.27 -17.16 5.54
N LEU A 186 -6.40 -16.76 4.62
CA LEU A 186 -4.97 -17.04 4.68
C LEU A 186 -4.20 -15.88 5.32
N ASP A 187 -3.11 -16.21 6.04
CA ASP A 187 -2.24 -15.21 6.67
C ASP A 187 -1.24 -14.66 5.67
N TRP A 188 -1.69 -13.67 4.89
CA TRP A 188 -0.87 -12.98 3.91
C TRP A 188 -1.33 -11.54 3.72
N SER A 189 -0.40 -10.60 3.72
CA SER A 189 -0.71 -9.16 3.66
C SER A 189 -0.42 -8.53 2.29
N ARG A 190 0.09 -9.30 1.32
CA ARG A 190 0.65 -8.81 0.06
C ARG A 190 -0.02 -9.47 -1.14
N THR A 191 0.38 -9.14 -2.35
CA THR A 191 0.00 -9.99 -3.49
C THR A 191 0.62 -11.39 -3.37
N ILE A 192 -0.10 -12.43 -3.78
CA ILE A 192 0.48 -13.77 -3.94
C ILE A 192 0.99 -13.87 -5.37
N ASP A 193 2.21 -14.39 -5.58
CA ASP A 193 2.67 -14.75 -6.94
C ASP A 193 2.04 -16.08 -7.36
N PHE A 194 0.82 -16.01 -7.90
CA PHE A 194 0.04 -17.16 -8.35
C PHE A 194 0.76 -18.02 -9.41
N ARG A 195 1.80 -17.49 -10.08
CA ARG A 195 2.59 -18.23 -11.08
C ARG A 195 3.54 -19.24 -10.46
N ARG A 196 3.86 -19.07 -9.18
CA ARG A 196 4.78 -19.92 -8.42
C ARG A 196 4.10 -20.57 -7.21
N LEU A 197 2.80 -20.35 -7.03
CA LEU A 197 2.05 -20.89 -5.90
C LEU A 197 1.92 -22.40 -6.01
N SER A 198 2.38 -23.10 -4.99
CA SER A 198 2.33 -24.55 -4.80
C SER A 198 1.79 -24.86 -3.39
N TRP A 199 1.58 -26.14 -3.10
CA TRP A 199 1.14 -26.53 -1.76
C TRP A 199 2.15 -26.14 -0.67
N ASN A 200 3.45 -26.31 -0.94
CA ASN A 200 4.50 -26.07 0.04
C ASN A 200 4.78 -24.58 0.33
N ASN A 201 4.46 -23.68 -0.60
CA ASN A 201 4.72 -22.24 -0.45
C ASN A 201 3.45 -21.39 -0.33
N LYS A 202 2.27 -22.02 -0.25
CA LYS A 202 1.02 -21.28 -0.03
C LYS A 202 1.04 -20.64 1.36
N PRO A 203 0.44 -19.45 1.52
CA PRO A 203 0.31 -18.86 2.85
C PRO A 203 -0.47 -19.77 3.80
N PRO A 204 -0.13 -19.79 5.10
CA PRO A 204 -0.81 -20.64 6.07
C PRO A 204 -2.24 -20.14 6.31
N ARG A 205 -3.10 -21.03 6.80
CA ARG A 205 -4.47 -20.70 7.18
C ARG A 205 -4.45 -19.87 8.48
N ARG A 206 -5.20 -18.78 8.51
CA ARG A 206 -5.34 -17.89 9.67
C ARG A 206 -6.64 -18.14 10.43
N GLU A 207 -7.75 -18.09 9.72
CA GLU A 207 -9.09 -18.07 10.31
C GLU A 207 -10.09 -18.84 9.44
N LEU A 208 -10.98 -19.61 10.07
CA LEU A 208 -12.08 -20.30 9.39
C LEU A 208 -13.27 -19.33 9.27
N LEU A 209 -13.60 -18.93 8.05
CA LEU A 209 -14.71 -18.01 7.77
C LEU A 209 -16.06 -18.74 7.70
N GLY A 210 -16.05 -20.04 7.43
CA GLY A 210 -17.26 -20.84 7.33
C GLY A 210 -17.05 -22.10 6.49
N TRP A 211 -18.16 -22.64 6.01
CA TRP A 211 -18.17 -23.84 5.19
C TRP A 211 -19.32 -23.83 4.19
N PHE A 212 -19.17 -24.59 3.11
CA PHE A 212 -20.19 -24.82 2.10
C PHE A 212 -20.50 -26.31 1.99
N SER A 213 -21.70 -26.64 1.51
CA SER A 213 -22.14 -28.02 1.23
C SER A 213 -22.41 -28.21 -0.25
N ALA A 214 -21.96 -29.33 -0.82
CA ALA A 214 -22.29 -29.70 -2.19
C ALA A 214 -23.80 -29.90 -2.41
N GLU A 215 -24.53 -30.32 -1.36
CA GLU A 215 -25.99 -30.52 -1.37
C GLU A 215 -26.77 -29.29 -0.89
N GLY A 216 -26.07 -28.22 -0.51
CA GLY A 216 -26.68 -27.00 -0.01
C GLY A 216 -27.43 -26.19 -1.08
N ALA A 217 -27.84 -24.99 -0.68
CA ALA A 217 -28.48 -24.03 -1.58
C ALA A 217 -27.61 -23.76 -2.84
N PRO A 218 -28.23 -23.43 -4.00
CA PRO A 218 -27.54 -22.99 -5.23
C PRO A 218 -26.40 -22.02 -4.99
N THR A 219 -26.68 -21.02 -4.17
CA THR A 219 -25.74 -20.00 -3.74
C THR A 219 -25.66 -20.06 -2.23
N GLN A 220 -24.43 -20.17 -1.72
CA GLN A 220 -24.12 -20.22 -0.30
C GLN A 220 -23.12 -19.12 0.02
N GLN A 221 -23.21 -18.55 1.22
CA GLN A 221 -22.34 -17.47 1.68
C GLN A 221 -21.80 -17.80 3.07
N THR A 222 -20.58 -17.34 3.35
CA THR A 222 -20.00 -17.42 4.70
C THR A 222 -20.65 -16.38 5.62
N GLU A 223 -20.31 -16.46 6.90
CA GLU A 223 -20.54 -15.33 7.79
C GLU A 223 -19.73 -14.11 7.33
N PRO A 224 -20.20 -12.89 7.64
CA PRO A 224 -19.48 -11.68 7.29
C PRO A 224 -18.16 -11.55 8.07
N PHE A 225 -17.12 -11.03 7.41
CA PHE A 225 -15.80 -10.77 7.99
C PHE A 225 -15.28 -9.40 7.55
N ALA A 226 -14.38 -8.83 8.34
CA ALA A 226 -13.79 -7.53 8.04
C ALA A 226 -12.82 -7.62 6.85
N CYS A 227 -12.99 -6.74 5.87
CA CYS A 227 -12.14 -6.63 4.69
C CYS A 227 -11.79 -5.15 4.43
N PRO A 228 -10.79 -4.60 5.13
CA PRO A 228 -10.45 -3.19 5.02
C PRO A 228 -10.18 -2.77 3.57
N SER A 229 -10.62 -1.56 3.22
CA SER A 229 -10.34 -0.97 1.92
C SER A 229 -8.83 -0.83 1.69
N GLY A 230 -8.39 -1.05 0.46
CA GLY A 230 -6.97 -1.08 0.10
C GLY A 230 -6.23 -2.36 0.49
N THR A 231 -6.90 -3.42 0.92
CA THR A 231 -6.23 -4.66 1.35
C THR A 231 -6.62 -5.89 0.53
N TYR A 232 -5.67 -6.80 0.31
CA TYR A 232 -5.95 -8.09 -0.33
C TYR A 232 -6.57 -9.07 0.67
N GLN A 233 -7.61 -9.76 0.22
CA GLN A 233 -8.21 -10.88 0.94
C GLN A 233 -7.82 -12.18 0.24
N HIS A 234 -7.16 -13.08 0.97
CA HIS A 234 -6.71 -14.36 0.45
C HIS A 234 -7.56 -15.47 1.05
N ILE A 235 -8.27 -16.19 0.20
CA ILE A 235 -9.23 -17.20 0.60
C ILE A 235 -8.80 -18.55 0.05
N GLU A 236 -8.74 -19.56 0.91
CA GLU A 236 -8.60 -20.96 0.52
C GLU A 236 -9.92 -21.69 0.74
N VAL A 237 -10.42 -22.37 -0.29
CA VAL A 237 -11.52 -23.32 -0.16
C VAL A 237 -10.97 -24.73 -0.33
N SER A 238 -11.19 -25.56 0.68
CA SER A 238 -10.60 -26.89 0.79
C SER A 238 -11.62 -27.94 1.20
N CYS A 239 -11.35 -29.21 0.90
CA CYS A 239 -12.19 -30.31 1.35
C CYS A 239 -12.13 -30.45 2.87
N ARG A 240 -13.29 -30.44 3.53
CA ARG A 240 -13.43 -30.74 4.96
C ARG A 240 -13.74 -32.21 5.19
N ALA A 241 -14.78 -32.71 4.53
CA ALA A 241 -15.32 -34.05 4.74
C ALA A 241 -16.10 -34.52 3.50
N GLY A 242 -16.21 -35.84 3.35
CA GLY A 242 -16.95 -36.48 2.25
C GLY A 242 -16.16 -36.61 0.94
N PRO A 243 -16.78 -37.16 -0.11
CA PRO A 243 -16.16 -37.33 -1.42
C PRO A 243 -16.14 -35.99 -2.16
N CYS A 244 -15.18 -35.12 -1.80
CA CYS A 244 -15.00 -33.83 -2.46
C CYS A 244 -14.63 -34.03 -3.94
N ALA A 245 -15.52 -33.61 -4.83
CA ALA A 245 -15.31 -33.66 -6.27
C ALA A 245 -16.01 -32.45 -6.92
N LEU A 246 -15.70 -31.24 -6.43
CA LEU A 246 -16.24 -30.02 -7.00
C LEU A 246 -15.36 -29.56 -8.14
N ASP A 247 -15.95 -29.32 -9.31
CA ASP A 247 -15.27 -28.71 -10.44
C ASP A 247 -16.23 -27.83 -11.23
N ILE A 248 -16.04 -26.51 -11.11
CA ILE A 248 -16.91 -25.50 -11.72
C ILE A 248 -16.04 -24.55 -12.53
N VAL A 249 -16.38 -24.35 -13.81
CA VAL A 249 -15.75 -23.33 -14.65
C VAL A 249 -16.75 -22.18 -14.84
N ALA A 250 -16.42 -21.01 -14.32
CA ALA A 250 -17.15 -19.79 -14.65
C ALA A 250 -16.67 -19.25 -15.99
N SER A 251 -17.61 -19.15 -16.93
CA SER A 251 -17.48 -18.44 -18.19
C SER A 251 -18.75 -17.61 -18.43
N GLY A 252 -18.59 -16.31 -18.70
CA GLY A 252 -19.73 -15.43 -19.04
C GLY A 252 -20.14 -14.42 -17.97
N ILE A 253 -21.07 -13.53 -18.37
CA ILE A 253 -21.38 -12.26 -17.68
C ILE A 253 -22.75 -12.28 -16.98
N LYS A 254 -23.67 -13.18 -17.36
CA LYS A 254 -25.09 -13.09 -16.94
C LYS A 254 -25.39 -13.72 -15.58
N GLN A 255 -24.70 -14.80 -15.20
CA GLN A 255 -24.82 -15.47 -13.91
C GLN A 255 -23.46 -16.05 -13.57
N PHE A 256 -22.82 -15.53 -12.52
CA PHE A 256 -21.50 -16.00 -12.11
C PHE A 256 -21.63 -17.30 -11.30
N THR A 257 -20.79 -18.28 -11.63
CA THR A 257 -20.69 -19.57 -10.95
C THR A 257 -19.32 -19.71 -10.29
N GLY A 258 -19.18 -20.61 -9.32
CA GLY A 258 -17.94 -20.72 -8.55
C GLY A 258 -17.81 -19.64 -7.47
N ILE A 259 -16.57 -19.34 -7.08
CA ILE A 259 -16.27 -18.49 -5.92
C ILE A 259 -16.13 -17.01 -6.27
N TYR A 260 -16.77 -16.15 -5.47
CA TYR A 260 -16.64 -14.70 -5.51
C TYR A 260 -16.78 -14.11 -4.11
N MET A 261 -16.55 -12.80 -3.98
CA MET A 261 -16.72 -12.08 -2.72
C MET A 261 -17.81 -11.02 -2.88
N THR A 262 -18.62 -10.81 -1.86
CA THR A 262 -19.59 -9.72 -1.80
C THR A 262 -19.18 -8.74 -0.70
N GLN A 263 -19.14 -7.45 -1.03
CA GLN A 263 -18.84 -6.37 -0.11
C GLN A 263 -20.13 -5.67 0.32
N HIS A 264 -20.30 -5.46 1.62
CA HIS A 264 -21.47 -4.82 2.24
C HIS A 264 -21.08 -3.52 2.91
N GLN A 265 -22.02 -2.57 2.91
CA GLN A 265 -21.82 -1.25 3.50
C GLN A 265 -21.60 -1.31 5.02
N THR A 266 -20.63 -0.55 5.52
CA THR A 266 -20.23 -0.48 6.94
C THR A 266 -20.48 0.88 7.61
N ILE A 267 -20.75 1.93 6.83
CA ILE A 267 -20.91 3.32 7.29
C ILE A 267 -22.26 3.92 6.89
#